data_AF-A0A066YSZ3-F1
#
_entry.id   AF-A0A066YSZ3-F1
#
_cell.length_a   1.000
_cell.length_b   1.000
_cell.length_c   1.000
_cell.angle_alpha   90.00
_cell.angle_beta   90.00
_cell.angle_gamma   90.00
#
_symmetry.space_group_name_H-M   'P 1'
#
loop_
_entity.id
_entity.type
_entity.pdbx_description
1 polymer ?
#
loop_
_entity_poly.entity_id
_entity_poly.type
_entity_poly.pdbx_seq_one_letter_code
_entity_poly.pdbx_strand_id
1 'polypeptide(L)' 'MDITPADPRDQHIAQLRAALERAVPELAFAAGQLAADDEAQAERLLAAADHLTATLERTAPPQA' A
#
# COMPACT_ATOMS: atom_id res chain seq x y z
N MET A 1 18.47 20.09 -22.34
CA MET A 1 17.98 18.98 -21.50
C MET A 1 16.50 19.23 -21.37
N ASP A 2 15.71 18.53 -22.19
CA ASP A 2 14.26 18.74 -22.24
C ASP A 2 13.67 17.96 -21.06
N ILE A 3 13.27 18.67 -20.00
CA ILE A 3 12.60 18.07 -18.85
C ILE A 3 11.12 18.08 -19.19
N THR A 4 10.64 17.03 -19.86
CA THR A 4 9.20 16.86 -20.04
C THR A 4 8.57 16.80 -18.65
N PRO A 5 7.66 17.72 -18.28
CA PRO A 5 7.00 17.65 -16.99
C PRO A 5 6.28 16.31 -16.88
N ALA A 6 6.44 15.64 -15.73
CA ALA A 6 5.77 14.37 -15.46
C ALA A 6 4.27 14.50 -15.73
N ASP A 7 3.67 13.51 -16.40
CA ASP A 7 2.22 13.49 -16.64
C ASP A 7 1.52 13.60 -15.26
N PRO A 8 0.57 14.54 -15.08
CA PRO A 8 -0.21 14.64 -13.84
C PRO A 8 -0.81 13.30 -13.40
N ARG A 9 -1.13 12.41 -14.34
CA ARG A 9 -1.56 11.03 -14.05
C ARG A 9 -0.49 10.24 -13.30
N ASP A 10 0.76 10.28 -13.77
CA ASP A 10 1.87 9.55 -13.16
C ASP A 10 2.16 10.09 -11.76
N GLN A 11 2.05 11.40 -11.57
CA GLN A 11 2.16 12.02 -10.25
C GLN A 11 1.05 11.54 -9.29
N HIS A 12 -0.20 11.49 -9.74
CA HIS A 12 -1.31 10.97 -8.92
C HIS A 12 -1.13 9.49 -8.59
N ILE A 13 -0.67 8.68 -9.54
CA ILE A 13 -0.37 7.26 -9.31
C ILE A 13 0.75 7.11 -8.27
N ALA A 14 1.84 7.88 -8.37
CA ALA A 14 2.92 7.86 -7.40
C ALA A 14 2.45 8.25 -5.98
N GLN A 15 1.61 9.28 -5.87
CA GLN A 15 1.02 9.69 -4.59
C GLN A 15 0.11 8.61 -3.99
N LEU A 16 -0.74 7.98 -4.80
CA LEU A 16 -1.60 6.88 -4.36
C LEU A 16 -0.76 5.69 -3.87
N ARG A 17 0.27 5.32 -4.63
CA ARG A 17 1.19 4.23 -4.24
C ARG A 17 1.87 4.54 -2.91
N ALA A 18 2.40 5.74 -2.73
CA ALA A 18 3.03 6.16 -1.47
C ALA A 18 2.05 6.14 -0.29
N ALA A 19 0.77 6.45 -0.51
CA ALA A 19 -0.25 6.35 0.53
C ALA A 19 -0.52 4.88 0.92
N LEU A 20 -0.62 3.98 -0.07
CA LEU A 20 -0.80 2.55 0.18
C LEU A 20 0.41 1.91 0.87
N GLU A 21 1.63 2.29 0.48
CA GLU A 21 2.88 1.83 1.10
C GLU A 21 2.95 2.19 2.59
N ARG A 22 2.35 3.32 2.99
CA ARG A 22 2.22 3.71 4.42
C ARG A 22 1.10 2.98 5.14
N ALA A 23 -0.01 2.71 4.47
CA ALA A 23 -1.16 2.05 5.07
C ALA A 23 -0.87 0.59 5.46
N VAL A 24 -0.07 -0.14 4.66
CA VAL A 24 0.30 -1.53 4.92
C VAL A 24 0.89 -1.76 6.32
N PRO A 25 1.97 -1.08 6.75
CA PRO A 25 2.54 -1.27 8.09
C PRO A 25 1.60 -0.80 9.21
N GLU A 26 0.76 0.23 8.98
CA GLU A 26 -0.23 0.67 9.97
C GLU A 26 -1.30 -0.40 10.21
N LEU A 27 -1.79 -1.06 9.15
CA LEU A 27 -2.74 -2.16 9.24
C LEU A 27 -2.12 -3.38 9.96
N ALA A 28 -0.88 -3.73 9.62
CA ALA A 28 -0.18 -4.83 10.28
C ALA A 28 0.05 -4.55 11.78
N PHE A 29 0.42 -3.31 12.13
CA PHE A 29 0.55 -2.90 13.52
C PHE A 29 -0.78 -2.98 14.28
N ALA A 30 -1.86 -2.45 13.70
CA ALA A 30 -3.19 -2.51 14.29
C ALA A 30 -3.68 -3.96 14.48
N ALA A 31 -3.39 -4.84 13.53
CA ALA A 31 -3.67 -6.26 13.66
C ALA A 31 -2.94 -6.89 14.84
N GLY A 32 -1.65 -6.60 15.00
CA GLY A 32 -0.85 -7.09 16.13
C GLY A 32 -1.40 -6.63 17.49
N GLN A 33 -1.91 -5.39 17.56
CA GLN A 33 -2.54 -4.87 18.78
C GLN A 33 -3.87 -5.57 19.10
N LEU A 34 -4.62 -6.02 18.09
CA LEU A 34 -5.93 -6.66 18.26
C LEU A 34 -5.85 -8.17 18.45
N ALA A 35 -4.75 -8.82 18.09
CA ALA A 35 -4.65 -10.28 18.01
C ALA A 35 -5.02 -11.04 19.30
N ALA A 36 -4.85 -10.41 20.48
CA ALA A 36 -5.20 -11.01 21.77
C ALA A 36 -6.69 -10.87 22.14
N ASP A 37 -7.36 -9.83 21.63
CA ASP A 37 -8.72 -9.46 22.02
C ASP A 37 -9.77 -9.81 20.94
N ASP A 38 -9.37 -9.74 19.66
CA ASP A 38 -10.22 -10.01 18.50
C ASP A 38 -9.38 -10.55 17.34
N GLU A 39 -9.08 -11.86 17.40
CA GLU A 39 -8.30 -12.58 16.39
C GLU A 39 -8.92 -12.46 15.00
N ALA A 40 -10.25 -12.54 14.88
CA ALA A 40 -10.95 -12.46 13.60
C ALA A 40 -10.78 -11.08 12.95
N GLN A 41 -10.81 -10.00 13.74
CA GLN A 41 -10.57 -8.66 13.23
C GLN A 41 -9.10 -8.43 12.89
N ALA A 42 -8.16 -8.99 13.67
CA ALA A 42 -6.73 -8.96 13.37
C ALA A 42 -6.42 -9.65 12.02
N GLU A 43 -6.98 -10.84 11.78
CA GLU A 43 -6.84 -11.56 10.50
C GLU A 43 -7.36 -10.75 9.31
N ARG A 44 -8.50 -10.07 9.47
CA ARG A 44 -9.04 -9.20 8.39
C ARG A 44 -8.11 -8.04 8.06
N LEU A 45 -7.47 -7.45 9.07
CA LEU A 45 -6.51 -6.36 8.86
C LEU A 45 -5.24 -6.85 8.16
N LEU A 46 -4.74 -8.03 8.53
CA LEU A 46 -3.60 -8.65 7.84
C LEU A 46 -3.96 -9.00 6.39
N ALA A 47 -5.13 -9.59 6.15
CA ALA A 47 -5.60 -9.89 4.79
C ALA A 47 -5.76 -8.61 3.94
N ALA A 48 -6.20 -7.50 4.55
CA ALA A 48 -6.24 -6.20 3.88
C ALA A 48 -4.83 -5.69 3.54
N ALA A 49 -3.87 -5.79 4.47
CA ALA A 49 -2.48 -5.41 4.23
C ALA A 49 -1.82 -6.24 3.11
N ASP A 50 -2.09 -7.54 3.06
CA ASP A 50 -1.63 -8.44 2.00
C ASP A 50 -2.23 -8.05 0.64
N HIS A 51 -3.53 -7.74 0.60
CA HIS A 51 -4.19 -7.29 -0.62
C HIS A 51 -3.60 -5.98 -1.17
N LEU A 52 -3.30 -5.02 -0.28
CA LEU A 52 -2.65 -3.77 -0.67
C LEU A 52 -1.23 -4.00 -1.18
N THR A 53 -0.46 -4.87 -0.52
CA THR A 53 0.89 -5.27 -0.95
C THR A 53 0.85 -5.89 -2.36
N ALA A 54 -0.02 -6.86 -2.59
CA ALA A 54 -0.17 -7.49 -3.91
C ALA A 54 -0.59 -6.48 -5.00
N THR A 55 -1.40 -5.48 -4.64
CA THR A 55 -1.78 -4.40 -5.55
C THR A 55 -0.57 -3.51 -5.87
N LEU A 56 0.25 -3.15 -4.89
CA LEU A 56 1.47 -2.38 -5.07
C LEU A 56 2.50 -3.11 -5.96
N GLU A 57 2.66 -4.42 -5.78
CA GLU A 57 3.53 -5.26 -6.61
C GLU A 57 3.04 -5.32 -8.05
N ARG A 58 1.76 -5.64 -8.26
CA ARG A 58 1.16 -5.75 -9.61
C ARG A 58 1.17 -4.43 -10.37
N THR A 59 1.12 -3.30 -9.67
CA THR A 59 1.09 -1.96 -10.26
C THR A 59 2.44 -1.26 -10.21
N ALA A 60 3.52 -1.98 -9.86
CA ALA A 60 4.86 -1.42 -9.87
C ALA A 60 5.19 -0.89 -11.29
N PRO A 61 5.86 0.28 -11.39
CA PRO A 61 6.29 0.77 -12.70
C PRO A 61 7.24 -0.25 -13.34
N PRO A 62 7.19 -0.41 -14.68
CA PRO A 62 8.12 -1.28 -15.38
C PRO A 62 9.55 -0.85 -15.06
N GLN A 63 10.39 -1.83 -14.68
CA GLN A 63 11.80 -1.55 -14.42
C GLN A 63 12.46 -1.13 -15.74
N ALA A 64 13.05 0.06 -15.75
CA ALA A 64 13.76 0.63 -16.89
C ALA A 64 15.14 -0.01 -17.08
#